data_AF-A0A6B3IM04-F1
#
_entry.id   AF-A0A6B3IM04-F1
#
_cell.length_a   1.000
_cell.length_b   1.000
_cell.length_c   1.000
_cell.angle_alpha   90.00
_cell.angle_beta   90.00
_cell.angle_gamma   90.00
#
_symmetry.space_group_name_H-M   'P 1'
#
loop_
_entity.id
_entity.type
_entity.pdbx_description
1 polymer ?
#
loop_
_entity_poly.entity_id
_entity_poly.type
_entity_poly.pdbx_seq_one_letter_code
_entity_poly.pdbx_strand_id
1 'polypeptide(L)' 'VDLPTYAFQRGSYWLAAGPATADLPAAGLRTVDHPLLGAGTELADSDGFLFTGRFSVRSHPWLADHGVYEGVL' A
#
# COMPACT_ATOMS: atom_id res chain seq x y z
N VAL A 1 31.67 -24.50 -14.40
CA VAL A 1 31.93 -23.17 -15.01
C VAL A 1 30.61 -22.43 -14.98
N ASP A 2 30.58 -21.25 -14.38
CA ASP A 2 29.37 -20.43 -14.31
C ASP A 2 29.09 -19.84 -15.70
N LEU A 3 27.87 -20.03 -16.22
CA LEU A 3 27.48 -19.51 -17.53
C LEU A 3 26.75 -18.17 -17.37
N PRO A 4 27.01 -17.18 -18.24
CA PRO A 4 26.26 -15.93 -18.23
C PRO A 4 24.76 -16.21 -18.39
N THR A 5 23.95 -15.77 -17.43
CA THR A 5 22.50 -15.85 -17.56
C THR A 5 22.02 -14.96 -18.69
N TYR A 6 20.97 -15.40 -19.39
CA TYR A 6 20.34 -14.64 -20.46
C TYR A 6 19.94 -13.22 -20.00
N ALA A 7 20.28 -12.21 -20.80
CA ALA A 7 19.94 -10.82 -20.52
C ALA A 7 18.46 -10.56 -20.85
N PHE A 8 17.56 -10.94 -19.94
CA PHE A 8 16.14 -10.63 -20.07
C PHE A 8 15.94 -9.11 -20.20
N GLN A 9 15.17 -8.68 -21.19
CA GLN A 9 14.61 -7.34 -21.18
C GLN A 9 13.58 -7.25 -20.05
N ARG A 10 13.88 -6.46 -19.02
CA ARG A 10 13.00 -6.24 -17.87
C ARG A 10 12.06 -5.08 -18.17
N GLY A 11 10.87 -5.40 -18.67
CA GLY A 11 9.74 -4.48 -18.74
C GLY A 11 8.76 -4.75 -17.58
N SER A 12 8.14 -3.69 -17.05
CA SER A 12 6.98 -3.86 -16.16
C SER A 12 5.75 -4.08 -17.03
N TYR A 13 5.24 -5.30 -17.05
CA TYR A 13 4.02 -5.67 -17.79
C TYR A 13 2.79 -5.77 -16.88
N TRP A 14 2.84 -5.11 -15.73
CA TRP A 14 1.72 -5.00 -14.80
C TRP A 14 0.75 -3.90 -15.24
N LEU A 15 -0.53 -4.07 -14.93
CA LEU A 15 -1.51 -2.99 -15.06
C LEU A 15 -1.08 -1.80 -14.20
N ALA A 16 -1.19 -0.59 -14.76
CA ALA A 16 -0.98 0.61 -13.98
C ALA A 16 -1.98 0.64 -12.83
N ALA A 17 -1.49 0.89 -11.62
CA ALA A 17 -2.37 1.06 -10.47
C ALA A 17 -3.34 2.21 -10.76
N GLY A 18 -4.65 1.95 -10.63
CA GLY A 18 -5.68 2.98 -10.71
C GLY A 18 -5.54 4.01 -9.58
N PRO A 19 -6.33 5.10 -9.61
CA PRO A 19 -6.35 6.08 -8.53
C PRO A 19 -6.53 5.38 -7.17
N ALA A 20 -5.88 5.90 -6.13
CA ALA A 20 -5.85 5.29 -4.78
C ALA A 20 -7.25 5.15 -4.14
N THR A 21 -8.25 5.81 -4.71
CA THR A 21 -9.68 5.63 -4.42
C THR A 21 -10.22 4.43 -5.20
N ALA A 22 -9.77 3.23 -4.85
CA ALA A 22 -10.46 2.01 -5.29
C ALA A 22 -11.88 1.99 -4.71
N ASP A 23 -12.84 1.38 -5.40
CA ASP A 23 -14.19 1.17 -4.86
C ASP A 23 -14.14 0.13 -3.72
N LEU A 24 -13.89 0.60 -2.51
CA LEU A 24 -13.73 -0.22 -1.32
C LEU A 24 -14.99 -1.04 -0.99
N PRO A 25 -16.21 -0.47 -1.09
CA PRO A 25 -17.44 -1.26 -0.97
C PRO A 25 -17.50 -2.47 -1.91
N ALA A 26 -17.06 -2.35 -3.16
CA ALA A 26 -17.03 -3.48 -4.10
C ALA A 26 -16.09 -4.62 -3.66
N ALA A 27 -15.09 -4.32 -2.83
CA ALA A 27 -14.17 -5.29 -2.23
C ALA A 27 -14.64 -5.82 -0.87
N GLY A 28 -15.86 -5.48 -0.42
CA GLY A 28 -16.37 -5.85 0.91
C GLY A 28 -15.73 -5.05 2.05
N LEU A 29 -15.07 -3.93 1.73
CA LEU A 29 -14.43 -3.05 2.69
C LEU A 29 -15.28 -1.80 2.92
N ARG A 30 -15.27 -1.29 4.15
CA ARG A 30 -15.90 -0.03 4.48
C ARG A 30 -14.97 1.12 4.11
N THR A 31 -15.50 2.14 3.45
CA THR A 31 -14.82 3.43 3.31
C THR A 31 -14.68 4.08 4.67
N VAL A 32 -13.49 4.58 4.98
CA VAL A 32 -13.19 5.30 6.22
C VAL A 32 -12.77 6.71 5.85
N ASP A 33 -13.45 7.72 6.40
CA ASP A 33 -13.09 9.12 6.20
C ASP A 33 -11.92 9.51 7.12
N HIS A 34 -10.77 8.87 6.89
CA HIS A 34 -9.56 9.12 7.65
C HIS A 34 -8.38 9.36 6.71
N PRO A 35 -7.54 10.39 6.97
CA PRO A 35 -6.45 10.78 6.06
C PRO A 35 -5.39 9.68 5.87
N LEU A 36 -5.29 8.74 6.81
CA LEU A 36 -4.29 7.66 6.78
C LEU A 36 -4.88 6.25 6.65
N LEU A 37 -6.15 6.08 7.02
CA LEU A 37 -6.81 4.76 7.06
C LEU A 37 -7.87 4.79 5.98
N GLY A 38 -7.63 4.08 4.88
CA GLY A 38 -8.51 4.14 3.71
C GLY A 38 -9.66 3.14 3.81
N ALA A 39 -9.41 1.96 4.39
CA ALA A 39 -10.36 0.87 4.40
C ALA A 39 -10.48 0.20 5.76
N GLY A 40 -11.71 -0.15 6.15
CA GLY A 40 -12.03 -0.84 7.39
C GLY A 40 -12.79 -2.14 7.14
N THR A 41 -12.57 -3.14 7.99
CA THR A 41 -13.34 -4.39 8.03
C THR A 41 -13.56 -4.83 9.46
N GLU A 42 -14.73 -5.39 9.74
CA GLU A 42 -15.06 -5.97 11.05
C GLU A 42 -14.58 -7.42 11.08
N LEU A 43 -13.95 -7.82 12.18
CA LEU A 43 -13.42 -9.17 12.33
C LEU A 43 -14.54 -10.13 12.70
N ALA A 44 -14.69 -11.24 11.97
CA ALA A 44 -15.79 -12.18 12.21
C ALA A 44 -15.72 -12.91 13.56
N ASP A 45 -14.54 -13.02 14.17
CA ASP A 45 -14.28 -13.78 15.40
C ASP A 45 -14.29 -12.91 16.68
N SER A 46 -14.58 -11.61 16.56
CA SER A 46 -14.51 -10.68 17.70
C SER A 46 -15.28 -9.38 17.43
N ASP A 47 -15.58 -8.59 18.47
CA ASP A 47 -16.10 -7.21 18.32
C ASP A 47 -15.02 -6.20 17.86
N GLY A 48 -14.04 -6.66 17.07
CA GLY A 48 -12.85 -5.92 16.65
C GLY A 48 -12.92 -5.40 15.22
N PHE A 49 -12.16 -4.35 14.93
CA PHE A 49 -12.04 -3.76 13.60
C PHE A 49 -10.59 -3.78 13.12
N LEU A 50 -10.40 -4.18 11.86
CA LEU A 50 -9.14 -4.05 11.14
C LEU A 50 -9.22 -2.86 10.19
N PHE A 51 -8.25 -1.96 10.32
CA PHE A 51 -8.07 -0.83 9.41
C PHE A 51 -6.81 -0.99 8.60
N THR A 52 -6.87 -0.57 7.34
CA THR A 52 -5.74 -0.64 6.41
C THR A 52 -5.49 0.71 5.75
N GLY A 53 -4.23 1.00 5.49
CA GLY A 53 -3.76 2.24 4.92
C GLY A 53 -2.44 2.03 4.19
N ARG A 54 -2.11 2.95 3.27
CA ARG A 54 -0.84 2.93 2.53
C ARG A 54 0.01 4.13 2.93
N PHE A 55 1.17 3.84 3.50
CA PHE A 55 2.15 4.86 3.89
C PHE A 55 3.31 4.85 2.90
N SER A 56 3.61 6.01 2.34
CA SER A 56 4.80 6.23 1.51
C SER A 56 5.08 7.71 1.46
N VAL A 57 6.36 8.11 1.42
CA VAL A 57 6.73 9.53 1.27
C VAL A 57 6.10 10.15 0.02
N ARG A 58 5.94 9.37 -1.05
CA ARG A 58 5.29 9.84 -2.29
C ARG A 58 3.81 10.20 -2.09
N SER A 59 3.09 9.46 -1.26
CA SER A 59 1.67 9.74 -0.96
C SER A 59 1.51 10.71 0.21
N HIS A 60 2.46 10.71 1.15
CA HIS A 60 2.44 11.48 2.38
C HIS A 60 3.82 12.14 2.58
N PRO A 61 4.10 13.30 1.94
CA PRO A 61 5.42 13.90 1.94
C PRO A 61 5.97 14.22 3.33
N TRP A 62 5.10 14.52 4.29
CA TRP A 62 5.44 14.76 5.69
C TRP A 62 6.13 13.56 6.37
N LEU A 63 5.97 12.34 5.84
CA LEU A 63 6.72 11.17 6.33
C LEU A 63 8.24 11.34 6.14
N ALA A 64 8.69 12.12 5.14
CA ALA A 64 10.12 12.37 4.96
C ALA A 64 10.76 13.05 6.17
N ASP A 65 9.97 13.80 6.93
CA ASP A 65 10.42 14.52 8.13
C ASP A 65 10.48 13.59 9.37
N HIS A 66 9.99 12.36 9.27
CA HIS A 66 9.99 11.34 10.33
C HIS A 66 11.13 10.32 10.16
N GLY A 67 12.35 10.82 9.96
CA GLY A 67 13.57 10.00 9.90
C GLY A 67 14.22 9.79 11.27
N VAL A 68 14.65 8.56 11.57
CA VAL A 68 15.58 8.24 12.65
C VAL A 68 16.77 7.49 12.06
N TYR A 69 17.98 8.02 12.29
CA TYR A 69 19.20 7.62 11.55
C TYR A 69 19.02 7.78 10.03
N GLU A 70 19.35 6.78 9.22
CA GLU A 70 19.18 6.81 7.75
C GLU A 70 17.81 6.27 7.27
N GLY A 71 16.89 5.97 8.20
CA GLY A 71 15.58 5.38 7.88
C GLY A 71 14.42 6.32 8.18
N VAL A 72 13.47 6.42 7.25
CA VAL A 72 12.13 6.95 7.51
C VAL A 72 11.28 5.85 8.16
N LEU A 73 10.59 6.17 9.27
CA LEU A 73 9.71 5.25 9.99
C LEU A 73 8.30 5.16 9.39
#